data_AF-A0AAD7PPI9-F1
#
_entry.id   AF-A0AAD7PPI9-F1
#
_cell.length_a   1.000
_cell.length_b   1.000
_cell.length_c   1.000
_cell.angle_alpha   90.00
_cell.angle_beta   90.00
_cell.angle_gamma   90.00
#
_symmetry.space_group_name_H-M   'P 1'
#
loop_
_entity.id
_entity.type
_entity.pdbx_description
1 polymer ?
#
loop_
_entity_poly.entity_id
_entity_poly.type
_entity_poly.pdbx_seq_one_letter_code
_entity_poly.pdbx_strand_id
1 'polypeptide(L)'
;MQKRVEEAENRNKPKCVPLPNSSSSFTHLPSAPIFEQRKRKSAGGSALEQSFGIQSRNYLNALIARMFYSAGLPFHFARNPYYVEAFSYVANNSISGYVPPGYNSLRCNLLVQEKVHIERLLKPLKGLWKEKGLSIVTDGWTDAQRRPLINLMAASEGGPIFLSAIDGSKEYKDKHYIASLITNVIKDVGPQKVVQVITDNAPVCKAAGMLIQAEYPHLFWTPCVVHTLNLALKNICAAKNTKRNEIVYNECWWITMVSDEAKIIKDFIMNHAMRLAIFNEFVPLKLLLVAETRFASTIVMLKRFKLIKHGLQSMVISDKWNAYREDNVGIAQTVKEIILNDLWWDKVDYILSFTGPIYDMLRLCDTDKQEKKEEDEVSDFYYVVYAILIDRWTKSCTPLHCLAHSLNPRYYSKQWLEGLPNRVPPHKDVEISAERNKCFLKYFPIAEERRFVNIEFARFSGCMNVFASFDSLQDRWDLDPKMWWLVYGSSASLLQNIALKLLGQPCSSSCCERNWSTYSFIHSMRRNKITPQRAEDLVYVHTNLRLLSRKNESYNKGETKMWDIGGDHFDPLEGAEVLEIASLSLDEPNMEAMLFSDANDGIASPG
;
A
#
# COMPACT_ATOMS: atom_id res chain seq x y z
N MET A 1 -61.61 16.93 6.08
CA MET A 1 -60.68 16.69 7.21
C MET A 1 -61.04 15.49 8.10
N GLN A 2 -62.23 14.86 7.98
CA GLN A 2 -62.56 13.65 8.75
C GLN A 2 -62.12 12.31 8.11
N LYS A 3 -61.87 12.26 6.79
CA LYS A 3 -61.41 11.03 6.11
C LYS A 3 -59.92 10.71 6.27
N ARG A 4 -59.13 11.62 6.88
CA ARG A 4 -57.70 11.45 7.15
C ARG A 4 -57.38 11.15 8.63
N VAL A 5 -58.40 11.10 9.49
CA VAL A 5 -58.24 10.74 10.92
C VAL A 5 -58.54 9.25 11.15
N GLU A 6 -59.49 8.65 10.41
CA GLU A 6 -59.77 7.20 10.49
C GLU A 6 -58.67 6.29 9.92
N GLU A 7 -57.83 6.78 8.99
CA GLU A 7 -56.70 5.99 8.45
C GLU A 7 -55.48 5.96 9.39
N ALA A 8 -55.42 6.83 10.40
CA ALA A 8 -54.29 6.94 11.33
C ALA A 8 -54.42 6.02 12.57
N GLU A 9 -55.63 5.63 12.97
CA GLU A 9 -55.83 4.82 14.20
C GLU A 9 -55.72 3.29 13.97
N ASN A 10 -55.69 2.82 12.72
CA ASN A 10 -55.55 1.40 12.40
C ASN A 10 -54.09 0.89 12.28
N ARG A 11 -53.08 1.74 12.55
CA ARG A 11 -51.64 1.36 12.46
C ARG A 11 -50.97 0.98 13.79
N ASN A 12 -51.65 1.05 14.93
CA ASN A 12 -51.07 0.75 16.26
C ASN A 12 -51.80 -0.37 17.02
N LYS A 13 -51.79 -1.61 16.49
CA LYS A 13 -52.07 -2.81 17.30
C LYS A 13 -50.87 -3.77 17.26
N PRO A 14 -50.42 -4.31 18.42
CA PRO A 14 -49.33 -5.28 18.45
C PRO A 14 -49.81 -6.61 17.86
N LYS A 15 -49.23 -7.03 16.72
CA LYS A 15 -49.46 -8.37 16.19
C LYS A 15 -48.50 -9.35 16.86
N CYS A 16 -49.02 -10.20 17.73
CA CYS A 16 -48.36 -11.41 18.19
C CYS A 16 -48.36 -12.42 17.02
N VAL A 17 -47.19 -12.77 16.49
CA VAL A 17 -47.03 -13.81 15.45
C VAL A 17 -46.60 -15.10 16.15
N PRO A 18 -47.35 -16.20 16.07
CA PRO A 18 -46.93 -17.48 16.65
C PRO A 18 -45.72 -18.04 15.89
N LEU A 19 -44.75 -18.57 16.62
CA LEU A 19 -43.62 -19.34 16.08
C LEU A 19 -44.14 -20.62 15.39
N PRO A 20 -43.64 -21.01 14.20
CA PRO A 20 -43.85 -22.35 13.70
C PRO A 20 -43.00 -23.35 14.51
N ASN A 21 -43.67 -24.39 15.00
CA ASN A 21 -43.07 -25.53 15.67
C ASN A 21 -42.00 -26.22 14.80
N SER A 22 -41.02 -26.78 15.51
CA SER A 22 -40.06 -27.75 14.99
C SER A 22 -40.77 -28.96 14.36
N SER A 23 -40.07 -29.57 13.38
CA SER A 23 -40.38 -30.81 12.64
C SER A 23 -41.19 -30.66 11.35
N SER A 24 -40.49 -30.74 10.21
CA SER A 24 -40.76 -31.65 9.07
C SER A 24 -40.25 -31.11 7.73
N SER A 25 -39.38 -31.91 7.10
CA SER A 25 -39.24 -32.13 5.65
C SER A 25 -39.01 -30.92 4.73
N PHE A 26 -37.73 -30.68 4.38
CA PHE A 26 -37.32 -29.86 3.24
C PHE A 26 -37.81 -30.49 1.92
N THR A 27 -38.85 -29.91 1.31
CA THR A 27 -39.21 -30.15 -0.09
C THR A 27 -38.47 -29.19 -1.02
N HIS A 28 -37.84 -29.78 -2.04
CA HIS A 28 -37.06 -29.16 -3.11
C HIS A 28 -37.76 -27.97 -3.80
N LEU A 29 -37.00 -26.89 -4.02
CA LEU A 29 -37.25 -25.92 -5.11
C LEU A 29 -36.61 -26.47 -6.40
N PRO A 30 -37.25 -26.32 -7.58
CA PRO A 30 -36.74 -26.91 -8.81
C PRO A 30 -35.59 -26.08 -9.38
N SER A 31 -34.40 -26.69 -9.42
CA SER A 31 -33.21 -26.16 -10.10
C SER A 31 -33.26 -26.46 -11.60
N ALA A 32 -33.72 -25.50 -12.41
CA ALA A 32 -33.47 -25.53 -13.85
C ALA A 32 -32.00 -25.15 -14.13
N PRO A 33 -31.21 -25.95 -14.88
CA PRO A 33 -29.88 -25.56 -15.33
C PRO A 33 -29.99 -24.50 -16.44
N ILE A 34 -29.10 -23.50 -16.42
CA ILE A 34 -28.95 -22.46 -17.47
C ILE A 34 -28.43 -23.04 -18.80
N PHE A 35 -28.12 -24.34 -18.85
CA PHE A 35 -27.86 -25.08 -20.08
C PHE A 35 -28.94 -26.15 -20.27
N GLU A 36 -30.02 -25.81 -20.99
CA GLU A 36 -30.82 -26.83 -21.67
C GLU A 36 -29.92 -27.46 -22.76
N GLN A 37 -29.29 -28.59 -22.44
CA GLN A 37 -28.84 -29.50 -23.47
C GLN A 37 -30.06 -29.92 -24.28
N ARG A 38 -30.20 -29.38 -25.49
CA ARG A 38 -31.05 -29.98 -26.51
C ARG A 38 -30.72 -31.47 -26.54
N LYS A 39 -31.66 -32.31 -26.09
CA LYS A 39 -31.59 -33.77 -26.20
C LYS A 39 -31.50 -34.15 -27.69
N ARG A 40 -30.30 -34.14 -28.24
CA ARG A 40 -29.94 -35.03 -29.34
C ARG A 40 -29.38 -36.28 -28.70
N LYS A 41 -30.10 -37.40 -28.85
CA LYS A 41 -29.56 -38.73 -28.60
C LYS A 41 -28.33 -38.91 -29.50
N SER A 42 -27.14 -38.72 -28.97
CA SER A 42 -25.92 -39.32 -29.51
C SER A 42 -25.23 -40.10 -28.41
N ALA A 43 -24.62 -41.21 -28.83
CA ALA A 43 -24.07 -42.28 -28.03
C ALA A 43 -23.24 -41.84 -26.82
N GLY A 44 -23.21 -42.70 -25.80
CA GLY A 44 -22.51 -42.50 -24.53
C GLY A 44 -21.10 -41.95 -24.72
N GLY A 45 -20.78 -40.97 -23.89
CA GLY A 45 -19.43 -40.43 -23.77
C GLY A 45 -18.42 -41.56 -23.62
N SER A 46 -17.28 -41.43 -24.31
CA SER A 46 -16.25 -42.48 -24.35
C SER A 46 -15.85 -42.91 -22.94
N ALA A 47 -15.38 -44.14 -22.75
CA ALA A 47 -14.89 -44.62 -21.44
C ALA A 47 -13.85 -43.67 -20.81
N LEU A 48 -13.13 -42.90 -21.64
CA LEU A 48 -12.24 -41.81 -21.25
C LEU A 48 -12.99 -40.66 -20.54
N GLU A 49 -14.11 -40.19 -21.08
CA GLU A 49 -14.89 -39.09 -20.49
C GLU A 49 -15.48 -39.47 -19.13
N GLN A 50 -15.86 -40.74 -18.96
CA GLN A 50 -16.31 -41.29 -17.69
C GLN A 50 -15.15 -41.48 -16.71
N SER A 51 -13.97 -41.91 -17.18
CA SER A 51 -12.77 -42.06 -16.33
C SER A 51 -12.23 -40.74 -15.78
N PHE A 52 -12.47 -39.62 -16.46
CA PHE A 52 -12.09 -38.28 -15.99
C PHE A 52 -13.18 -37.56 -15.19
N GLY A 53 -14.35 -38.18 -14.95
CA GLY A 53 -15.43 -37.60 -14.15
C GLY A 53 -15.94 -36.27 -14.68
N ILE A 54 -15.98 -36.07 -16.01
CA ILE A 54 -16.25 -34.78 -16.66
C ILE A 54 -17.59 -34.17 -16.21
N GLN A 55 -18.63 -35.00 -16.04
CA GLN A 55 -19.94 -34.52 -15.58
C GLN A 55 -19.89 -33.96 -14.15
N SER A 56 -19.19 -34.64 -13.24
CA SER A 56 -19.01 -34.18 -11.86
C SER A 56 -18.20 -32.89 -11.80
N ARG A 57 -17.15 -32.77 -12.64
CA ARG A 57 -16.35 -31.54 -12.78
C ARG A 57 -17.20 -30.37 -13.27
N ASN A 58 -18.00 -30.57 -14.32
CA ASN A 58 -18.90 -29.55 -14.84
C ASN A 58 -19.95 -29.11 -13.82
N TYR A 59 -20.49 -30.07 -13.05
CA TYR A 59 -21.44 -29.76 -11.99
C TYR A 59 -20.79 -28.95 -10.85
N LEU A 60 -19.58 -29.32 -10.41
CA LEU A 60 -18.81 -28.57 -9.42
C LEU A 60 -18.53 -27.14 -9.91
N ASN A 61 -18.07 -26.98 -11.16
CA ASN A 61 -17.85 -25.67 -11.78
C ASN A 61 -19.13 -24.83 -11.77
N ALA A 62 -20.29 -25.43 -12.07
CA ALA A 62 -21.56 -24.72 -12.03
C ALA A 62 -21.98 -24.32 -10.61
N LEU A 63 -21.66 -25.11 -9.58
CA LEU A 63 -21.91 -24.74 -8.18
C LEU A 63 -21.01 -23.59 -7.73
N ILE A 64 -19.73 -23.66 -8.09
CA ILE A 64 -18.75 -22.59 -7.84
C ILE A 64 -19.19 -21.30 -8.53
N ALA A 65 -19.57 -21.35 -9.81
CA ALA A 65 -20.06 -20.20 -10.55
C ALA A 65 -21.29 -19.57 -9.86
N ARG A 66 -22.26 -20.39 -9.42
CA ARG A 66 -23.41 -19.91 -8.65
C ARG A 66 -22.99 -19.25 -7.33
N MET A 67 -21.99 -19.76 -6.63
CA MET A 67 -21.45 -19.12 -5.43
C MET A 67 -20.90 -17.72 -5.73
N PHE A 68 -20.08 -17.57 -6.79
CA PHE A 68 -19.54 -16.27 -7.18
C PHE A 68 -20.63 -15.28 -7.56
N TYR A 69 -21.56 -15.68 -8.42
CA TYR A 69 -22.60 -14.80 -8.94
C TYR A 69 -23.63 -14.42 -7.87
N SER A 70 -24.06 -15.38 -7.04
CA SER A 70 -25.08 -15.11 -6.01
C SER A 70 -24.55 -14.31 -4.82
N ALA A 71 -23.26 -14.46 -4.48
CA ALA A 71 -22.63 -13.72 -3.38
C ALA A 71 -21.96 -12.42 -3.83
N GLY A 72 -21.89 -12.15 -5.15
CA GLY A 72 -21.18 -11.00 -5.71
C GLY A 72 -19.69 -11.02 -5.38
N LEU A 73 -19.05 -12.18 -5.47
CA LEU A 73 -17.60 -12.30 -5.25
C LEU A 73 -16.86 -11.79 -6.49
N PRO A 74 -15.79 -10.97 -6.31
CA PRO A 74 -14.98 -10.55 -7.43
C PRO A 74 -14.30 -11.76 -8.07
N PHE A 75 -14.22 -11.81 -9.40
CA PHE A 75 -13.55 -12.92 -10.10
C PHE A 75 -12.08 -13.07 -9.71
N HIS A 76 -11.43 -11.97 -9.32
CA HIS A 76 -10.08 -11.98 -8.78
C HIS A 76 -9.91 -12.90 -7.57
N PHE A 77 -10.97 -13.13 -6.78
CA PHE A 77 -10.94 -14.06 -5.65
C PHE A 77 -10.58 -15.49 -6.06
N ALA A 78 -10.87 -15.91 -7.29
CA ALA A 78 -10.52 -17.24 -7.80
C ALA A 78 -9.01 -17.48 -7.86
N ARG A 79 -8.19 -16.42 -7.86
CA ARG A 79 -6.72 -16.49 -7.82
C ARG A 79 -6.17 -16.72 -6.42
N ASN A 80 -7.02 -16.65 -5.38
CA ASN A 80 -6.59 -16.88 -4.02
C ASN A 80 -6.11 -18.34 -3.85
N PRO A 81 -4.87 -18.58 -3.38
CA PRO A 81 -4.33 -19.93 -3.26
C PRO A 81 -5.15 -20.79 -2.30
N TYR A 82 -5.71 -20.22 -1.25
CA TYR A 82 -6.55 -20.95 -0.29
C TYR A 82 -7.88 -21.41 -0.90
N TYR A 83 -8.40 -20.68 -1.89
CA TYR A 83 -9.57 -21.10 -2.66
C TYR A 83 -9.22 -22.33 -3.50
N VAL A 84 -8.12 -22.27 -4.27
CA VAL A 84 -7.67 -23.38 -5.12
C VAL A 84 -7.33 -24.61 -4.27
N GLU A 85 -6.61 -24.42 -3.18
CA GLU A 85 -6.17 -25.49 -2.27
C GLU A 85 -7.36 -26.16 -1.57
N ALA A 86 -8.36 -25.41 -1.11
CA ALA A 86 -9.53 -25.99 -0.45
C ALA A 86 -10.32 -26.93 -1.36
N PHE A 87 -10.61 -26.51 -2.61
CA PHE A 87 -11.33 -27.37 -3.56
C PHE A 87 -10.47 -28.55 -4.04
N SER A 88 -9.17 -28.33 -4.24
CA SER A 88 -8.23 -29.41 -4.57
C SER A 88 -8.15 -30.45 -3.46
N TYR A 89 -8.12 -30.01 -2.19
CA TYR A 89 -8.10 -30.89 -1.04
C TYR A 89 -9.35 -31.77 -0.97
N VAL A 90 -10.53 -31.17 -1.11
CA VAL A 90 -11.81 -31.93 -1.10
C VAL A 90 -11.92 -32.87 -2.31
N ALA A 91 -11.45 -32.46 -3.49
CA ALA A 91 -11.49 -33.31 -4.68
C ALA A 91 -10.56 -34.53 -4.59
N ASN A 92 -9.44 -34.41 -3.87
CA ASN A 92 -8.42 -35.45 -3.76
C ASN A 92 -8.54 -36.31 -2.49
N ASN A 93 -9.44 -35.98 -1.56
CA ASN A 93 -9.59 -36.68 -0.29
C ASN A 93 -11.04 -37.15 -0.09
N SER A 94 -11.22 -38.40 0.34
CA SER A 94 -12.53 -38.95 0.69
C SER A 94 -12.92 -38.56 2.11
N ILE A 95 -13.66 -37.44 2.25
CA ILE A 95 -14.11 -36.93 3.56
C ILE A 95 -15.61 -37.18 3.73
N SER A 96 -15.96 -38.40 4.13
CA SER A 96 -17.36 -38.82 4.28
C SER A 96 -18.13 -37.95 5.28
N GLY A 97 -19.28 -37.42 4.87
CA GLY A 97 -20.15 -36.59 5.71
C GLY A 97 -19.63 -35.17 5.99
N TYR A 98 -18.57 -34.72 5.32
CA TYR A 98 -18.04 -33.37 5.53
C TYR A 98 -19.03 -32.29 5.10
N VAL A 99 -19.18 -31.28 5.96
CA VAL A 99 -19.94 -30.06 5.68
C VAL A 99 -19.01 -28.86 5.90
N PRO A 100 -18.90 -27.93 4.93
CA PRO A 100 -18.08 -26.74 5.09
C PRO A 100 -18.43 -25.92 6.34
N PRO A 101 -17.48 -25.17 6.92
CA PRO A 101 -17.73 -24.37 8.11
C PRO A 101 -18.86 -23.35 7.96
N GLY A 102 -19.76 -23.31 8.94
CA GLY A 102 -20.85 -22.33 8.99
C GLY A 102 -20.40 -20.93 9.45
N TYR A 103 -21.32 -19.97 9.33
CA TYR A 103 -21.10 -18.55 9.66
C TYR A 103 -20.46 -18.31 11.03
N ASN A 104 -20.99 -18.93 12.09
CA ASN A 104 -20.50 -18.75 13.46
C ASN A 104 -19.10 -19.37 13.67
N SER A 105 -18.81 -20.50 13.03
CA SER A 105 -17.50 -21.15 13.12
C SER A 105 -16.41 -20.27 12.52
N LEU A 106 -16.67 -19.67 11.34
CA LEU A 106 -15.74 -18.79 10.64
C LEU A 106 -15.44 -17.50 11.43
N ARG A 107 -16.45 -16.87 12.03
CA ARG A 107 -16.26 -15.59 12.77
C ARG A 107 -15.79 -15.76 14.21
N CYS A 108 -15.71 -16.98 14.74
CA CYS A 108 -15.33 -17.24 16.13
C CYS A 108 -14.18 -18.24 16.20
N ASN A 109 -14.47 -19.53 16.37
CA ASN A 109 -13.48 -20.53 16.76
C ASN A 109 -12.37 -20.70 15.72
N LEU A 110 -12.71 -20.72 14.42
CA LEU A 110 -11.73 -20.86 13.35
C LEU A 110 -10.83 -19.63 13.23
N LEU A 111 -11.38 -18.43 13.41
CA LEU A 111 -10.58 -17.20 13.42
C LEU A 111 -9.56 -17.18 14.56
N VAL A 112 -9.96 -17.61 15.76
CA VAL A 112 -9.05 -17.72 16.92
C VAL A 112 -7.96 -18.76 16.66
N GLN A 113 -8.34 -19.93 16.11
CA GLN A 113 -7.38 -20.98 15.74
C GLN A 113 -6.38 -20.50 14.69
N GLU A 114 -6.86 -19.77 13.67
CA GLU A 114 -6.02 -19.24 12.60
C GLU A 114 -5.06 -18.17 13.12
N LYS A 115 -5.53 -17.28 14.00
CA LYS A 115 -4.66 -16.31 14.69
C LYS A 115 -3.53 -17.01 15.45
N VAL A 116 -3.86 -18.07 16.20
CA VAL A 116 -2.86 -18.88 16.92
C VAL A 116 -1.91 -19.60 15.96
N HIS A 117 -2.40 -20.08 14.82
CA HIS A 117 -1.59 -20.72 13.80
C HIS A 117 -0.57 -19.73 13.20
N ILE A 118 -1.03 -18.56 12.77
CA ILE A 118 -0.19 -17.48 12.24
C ILE A 118 0.84 -17.04 13.27
N GLU A 119 0.45 -16.89 14.54
CA GLU A 119 1.40 -16.57 15.62
C GLU A 119 2.55 -17.59 15.71
N ARG A 120 2.27 -18.89 15.53
CA ARG A 120 3.34 -19.91 15.48
C ARG A 120 4.23 -19.74 14.24
N LEU A 121 3.64 -19.47 13.08
CA LEU A 121 4.39 -19.25 11.83
C LEU A 121 5.28 -18.01 11.88
N LEU A 122 4.90 -16.99 12.66
CA LEU A 122 5.69 -15.79 12.84
C LEU A 122 6.83 -15.94 13.87
N LYS A 123 6.82 -16.97 14.73
CA LYS A 123 7.87 -17.17 15.76
C LYS A 123 9.30 -17.14 15.21
N PRO A 124 9.64 -17.82 14.09
CA PRO A 124 10.98 -17.74 13.51
C PRO A 124 11.37 -16.31 13.13
N LEU A 125 10.44 -15.53 12.56
CA LEU A 125 10.68 -14.13 12.19
C LEU A 125 10.87 -13.25 13.43
N LYS A 126 10.01 -13.43 14.44
CA LYS A 126 10.10 -12.71 15.73
C LYS A 126 11.40 -13.05 16.47
N GLY A 127 11.92 -14.27 16.29
CA GLY A 127 13.19 -14.73 16.86
C GLY A 127 14.41 -13.95 16.36
N LEU A 128 14.38 -13.51 15.10
CA LEU A 128 15.47 -12.78 14.45
C LEU A 128 15.55 -11.30 14.89
N TRP A 129 14.52 -10.75 15.53
CA TRP A 129 14.46 -9.32 15.89
C TRP A 129 15.61 -8.84 16.78
N LYS A 130 16.20 -9.70 17.62
CA LYS A 130 17.34 -9.32 18.46
C LYS A 130 18.61 -9.06 17.62
N GLU A 131 18.82 -9.87 16.59
CA GLU A 131 19.99 -9.82 15.72
C GLU A 131 19.81 -8.82 14.59
N LYS A 132 18.62 -8.81 13.98
CA LYS A 132 18.27 -7.98 12.82
C LYS A 132 17.70 -6.61 13.19
N GLY A 133 17.40 -6.39 14.47
CA GLY A 133 16.77 -5.16 14.93
C GLY A 133 15.30 -5.06 14.52
N LEU A 134 14.57 -4.20 15.22
CA LEU A 134 13.14 -3.98 15.01
C LEU A 134 12.79 -2.50 15.07
N SER A 135 11.95 -2.06 14.14
CA SER A 135 11.30 -0.77 14.17
C SER A 135 9.85 -0.94 14.59
N ILE A 136 9.43 -0.21 15.63
CA ILE A 136 8.01 -0.09 15.95
C ILE A 136 7.46 1.05 15.12
N VAL A 137 6.41 0.77 14.36
CA VAL A 137 5.82 1.72 13.43
C VAL A 137 4.39 1.97 13.87
N THR A 138 4.03 3.25 13.99
CA THR A 138 2.67 3.64 14.33
C THR A 138 2.15 4.71 13.39
N ASP A 139 0.88 4.59 13.07
CA ASP A 139 0.14 5.58 12.29
C ASP A 139 -1.30 5.69 12.80
N GLY A 140 -1.94 6.83 12.53
CA GLY A 140 -3.32 7.09 12.90
C GLY A 140 -4.21 7.14 11.67
N TRP A 141 -5.41 6.56 11.78
CA TRP A 141 -6.43 6.67 10.74
C TRP A 141 -7.80 6.93 11.36
N THR A 142 -8.71 7.42 10.53
CA THR A 142 -10.10 7.64 10.93
C THR A 142 -10.96 6.84 9.97
N ASP A 143 -11.77 5.93 10.52
CA ASP A 143 -12.60 5.06 9.70
C ASP A 143 -13.81 5.78 9.09
N ALA A 144 -14.54 5.07 8.22
CA ALA A 144 -15.75 5.60 7.58
C ALA A 144 -16.86 6.01 8.59
N GLN A 145 -16.80 5.48 9.82
CA GLN A 145 -17.70 5.83 10.93
C GLN A 145 -17.12 6.95 11.80
N ARG A 146 -16.04 7.59 11.37
CA ARG A 146 -15.29 8.64 12.08
C ARG A 146 -14.65 8.17 13.39
N ARG A 147 -14.39 6.87 13.54
CA ARG A 147 -13.67 6.34 14.69
C ARG A 147 -12.17 6.49 14.47
N PRO A 148 -11.44 7.17 15.37
CA PRO A 148 -9.99 7.21 15.31
C PRO A 148 -9.38 5.87 15.70
N LEU A 149 -8.65 5.24 14.77
CA LEU A 149 -7.84 4.04 15.01
C LEU A 149 -6.35 4.39 15.03
N ILE A 150 -5.57 3.65 15.80
CA ILE A 150 -4.11 3.73 15.86
C ILE A 150 -3.55 2.34 15.55
N ASN A 151 -2.74 2.22 14.50
CA ASN A 151 -2.14 0.97 14.09
C ASN A 151 -0.75 0.84 14.69
N LEU A 152 -0.42 -0.34 15.22
CA LEU A 152 0.88 -0.67 15.76
C LEU A 152 1.45 -1.86 14.98
N MET A 153 2.60 -1.63 14.36
CA MET A 153 3.31 -2.62 13.56
C MET A 153 4.75 -2.79 14.03
N ALA A 154 5.27 -3.99 13.80
CA ALA A 154 6.66 -4.37 14.02
C ALA A 154 7.30 -4.63 12.66
N ALA A 155 8.22 -3.77 12.25
CA ALA A 155 8.91 -3.89 10.96
C ALA A 155 10.40 -4.19 11.16
N SER A 156 10.88 -5.22 10.49
CA SER A 156 12.27 -5.68 10.49
C SER A 156 12.62 -6.15 9.08
N GLU A 157 13.82 -6.69 8.89
CA GLU A 157 14.24 -7.30 7.61
C GLU A 157 13.26 -8.39 7.13
N GLY A 158 12.60 -9.08 8.08
CA GLY A 158 11.57 -10.06 7.79
C GLY A 158 10.23 -9.46 7.30
N GLY A 159 10.16 -8.16 7.03
CA GLY A 159 8.92 -7.47 6.63
C GLY A 159 8.05 -7.05 7.82
N PRO A 160 6.97 -6.29 7.55
CA PRO A 160 6.14 -5.68 8.57
C PRO A 160 5.08 -6.65 9.11
N ILE A 161 5.11 -6.92 10.41
CA ILE A 161 4.14 -7.72 11.15
C ILE A 161 3.13 -6.79 11.81
N PHE A 162 1.85 -7.02 11.59
CA PHE A 162 0.78 -6.33 12.32
C PHE A 162 0.73 -6.85 13.75
N LEU A 163 0.78 -5.95 14.74
CA LEU A 163 0.72 -6.30 16.15
C LEU A 163 -0.69 -6.11 16.71
N SER A 164 -1.21 -4.89 16.59
CA SER A 164 -2.51 -4.51 17.14
C SER A 164 -3.05 -3.24 16.50
N ALA A 165 -4.35 -3.00 16.69
CA ALA A 165 -4.95 -1.71 16.41
C ALA A 165 -5.85 -1.27 17.56
N ILE A 166 -5.72 0.01 17.90
CA ILE A 166 -6.33 0.57 19.10
C ILE A 166 -7.39 1.59 18.69
N ASP A 167 -8.60 1.40 19.21
CA ASP A 167 -9.69 2.37 19.09
C ASP A 167 -9.44 3.53 20.07
N GLY A 168 -9.15 4.71 19.51
CA GLY A 168 -8.91 5.94 20.26
C GLY A 168 -10.17 6.80 20.44
N SER A 169 -11.38 6.31 20.15
CA SER A 169 -12.60 7.14 20.11
C SER A 169 -12.97 7.78 21.46
N LYS A 170 -12.45 7.25 22.58
CA LYS A 170 -12.74 7.73 23.95
C LYS A 170 -11.54 8.37 24.63
N GLU A 171 -10.43 8.51 23.92
CA GLU A 171 -9.16 8.92 24.47
C GLU A 171 -8.72 10.26 23.88
N TYR A 172 -8.14 11.12 24.70
CA TYR A 172 -7.49 12.31 24.21
C TYR A 172 -6.10 11.93 23.69
N LYS A 173 -5.89 12.02 22.38
CA LYS A 173 -4.63 11.64 21.72
C LYS A 173 -3.52 12.66 21.94
N ASP A 174 -3.15 12.89 23.20
CA ASP A 174 -1.98 13.69 23.53
C ASP A 174 -0.69 12.87 23.43
N LYS A 175 0.43 13.55 23.69
CA LYS A 175 1.77 12.94 23.65
C LYS A 175 1.94 11.82 24.67
N HIS A 176 1.24 11.86 25.82
CA HIS A 176 1.37 10.88 26.88
C HIS A 176 0.60 9.61 26.52
N TYR A 177 -0.61 9.75 25.99
CA TYR A 177 -1.40 8.64 25.49
C TYR A 177 -0.63 7.89 24.39
N ILE A 178 -0.17 8.60 23.34
CA ILE A 178 0.59 7.98 22.24
C ILE A 178 1.88 7.32 22.76
N ALA A 179 2.63 7.97 23.65
CA ALA A 179 3.83 7.39 24.25
C ALA A 179 3.51 6.12 25.07
N SER A 180 2.41 6.09 25.81
CA SER A 180 2.01 4.93 26.61
C SER A 180 1.70 3.71 25.74
N LEU A 181 1.01 3.90 24.61
CA LEU A 181 0.68 2.82 23.68
C LEU A 181 1.94 2.17 23.11
N ILE A 182 2.87 2.99 22.62
CA ILE A 182 4.13 2.52 22.06
C ILE A 182 5.01 1.89 23.15
N THR A 183 5.02 2.44 24.36
CA THR A 183 5.77 1.91 25.50
C THR A 183 5.29 0.50 25.88
N ASN A 184 3.98 0.26 25.86
CA ASN A 184 3.43 -1.08 26.10
C ASN A 184 3.93 -2.07 25.05
N VAL A 185 3.94 -1.69 23.77
CA VAL A 185 4.48 -2.53 22.69
C VAL A 185 5.99 -2.78 22.86
N ILE A 186 6.77 -1.76 23.24
CA ILE A 186 8.21 -1.89 23.51
C ILE A 186 8.44 -2.93 24.62
N LYS A 187 7.63 -2.89 25.69
CA LYS A 187 7.70 -3.84 26.81
C LYS A 187 7.35 -5.26 26.37
N ASP A 188 6.26 -5.43 25.62
CA ASP A 188 5.78 -6.73 25.15
C ASP A 188 6.78 -7.40 24.20
N VAL A 189 7.40 -6.62 23.30
CA VAL A 189 8.39 -7.14 22.35
C VAL A 189 9.77 -7.33 23.00
N GLY A 190 10.15 -6.42 23.89
CA GLY A 190 11.44 -6.36 24.55
C GLY A 190 12.30 -5.20 24.00
N PRO A 191 12.69 -4.21 24.84
CA PRO A 191 13.38 -2.99 24.40
C PRO A 191 14.75 -3.23 23.76
N GLN A 192 15.42 -4.34 24.08
CA GLN A 192 16.71 -4.74 23.51
C GLN A 192 16.64 -5.15 22.03
N LYS A 193 15.44 -5.45 21.53
CA LYS A 193 15.21 -5.81 20.12
C LYS A 193 14.90 -4.57 19.28
N VAL A 194 14.40 -3.52 19.90
CA VAL A 194 13.93 -2.31 19.23
C VAL A 194 15.14 -1.42 18.91
N VAL A 195 15.16 -0.89 17.70
CA VAL A 195 16.15 0.06 17.18
C VAL A 195 15.56 1.46 17.15
N GLN A 196 14.33 1.58 16.65
CA GLN A 196 13.65 2.85 16.50
C GLN A 196 12.13 2.75 16.62
N VAL A 197 11.51 3.90 16.83
CA VAL A 197 10.07 4.14 16.72
C VAL A 197 9.85 5.12 15.57
N ILE A 198 8.99 4.73 14.61
CA ILE A 198 8.64 5.54 13.44
C ILE A 198 7.19 5.99 13.58
N THR A 199 6.96 7.30 13.44
CA THR A 199 5.64 7.93 13.50
C THR A 199 5.49 8.97 12.39
N ASP A 200 4.29 9.52 12.23
CA ASP A 200 4.11 10.76 11.45
C ASP A 200 4.88 11.95 12.08
N ASN A 201 4.88 13.07 11.37
CA ASN A 201 5.61 14.28 11.77
C ASN A 201 4.77 15.23 12.62
N ALA A 202 3.61 14.78 13.12
CA ALA A 202 2.75 15.64 13.93
C ALA A 202 3.48 16.08 15.21
N PRO A 203 3.26 17.31 15.70
CA PRO A 203 3.90 17.79 16.93
C PRO A 203 3.67 16.88 18.14
N VAL A 204 2.48 16.26 18.21
CA VAL A 204 2.13 15.29 19.26
C VAL A 204 3.00 14.03 19.17
N CYS A 205 3.18 13.47 17.98
CA CYS A 205 3.99 12.28 17.74
C CYS A 205 5.49 12.56 18.00
N LYS A 206 5.99 13.73 17.59
CA LYS A 206 7.34 14.18 17.95
C LYS A 206 7.53 14.27 19.46
N ALA A 207 6.56 14.84 20.17
CA ALA A 207 6.62 14.93 21.62
C ALA A 207 6.54 13.56 22.31
N ALA A 208 5.73 12.63 21.80
CA ALA A 208 5.69 11.26 22.26
C ALA A 208 7.03 10.53 22.02
N GLY A 209 7.63 10.72 20.84
CA GLY A 209 8.96 10.20 20.51
C GLY A 209 10.04 10.68 21.49
N MET A 210 10.02 11.96 21.86
CA MET A 210 10.93 12.50 22.87
C MET A 210 10.74 11.86 24.25
N LEU A 211 9.50 11.58 24.66
CA LEU A 211 9.22 10.86 25.92
C LEU A 211 9.80 9.43 25.89
N ILE A 212 9.66 8.72 24.77
CA ILE A 212 10.19 7.38 24.61
C ILE A 212 11.72 7.37 24.62
N GLN A 213 12.36 8.33 23.97
CA GLN A 213 13.82 8.44 24.01
C GLN A 213 14.35 8.79 25.41
N ALA A 214 13.55 9.46 26.25
CA ALA A 214 13.90 9.71 27.64
C ALA A 214 13.78 8.43 28.50
N GLU A 215 12.75 7.61 28.27
CA GLU A 215 12.57 6.32 28.97
C GLU A 215 13.56 5.25 28.49
N TYR A 216 13.86 5.22 27.18
CA TYR A 216 14.76 4.25 26.55
C TYR A 216 15.87 4.97 25.78
N PRO A 217 16.98 5.36 26.46
CA PRO A 217 18.04 6.17 25.88
C PRO A 217 18.75 5.56 24.66
N HIS A 218 18.67 4.24 24.46
CA HIS A 218 19.24 3.56 23.30
C HIS A 218 18.34 3.59 22.06
N LEU A 219 17.05 3.88 22.20
CA LEU A 219 16.08 3.89 21.09
C LEU A 219 16.03 5.23 20.36
N PHE A 220 15.85 5.20 19.05
CA PHE A 220 15.66 6.40 18.23
C PHE A 220 14.17 6.65 17.97
N TRP A 221 13.78 7.93 17.94
CA TRP A 221 12.53 8.32 17.28
C TRP A 221 12.88 8.86 15.89
N THR A 222 12.14 8.40 14.88
CA THR A 222 12.35 8.76 13.49
C THR A 222 11.04 9.24 12.86
N PRO A 223 11.00 10.44 12.24
CA PRO A 223 9.87 10.89 11.45
C PRO A 223 9.74 10.05 10.17
N CYS A 224 8.50 9.76 9.76
CA CYS A 224 8.22 9.04 8.52
C CYS A 224 8.72 9.82 7.29
N VAL A 225 9.67 9.23 6.56
CA VAL A 225 10.25 9.84 5.35
C VAL A 225 9.18 10.05 4.27
N VAL A 226 8.24 9.12 4.09
CA VAL A 226 7.16 9.25 3.10
C VAL A 226 6.25 10.43 3.43
N HIS A 227 5.92 10.61 4.70
CA HIS A 227 5.17 11.78 5.14
C HIS A 227 5.94 13.09 4.88
N THR A 228 7.25 13.12 5.15
CA THR A 228 8.11 14.26 4.83
C THR A 228 8.11 14.60 3.34
N LEU A 229 8.35 13.61 2.48
CA LEU A 229 8.41 13.79 1.03
C LEU A 229 7.05 14.21 0.47
N ASN A 230 5.95 13.69 1.02
CA ASN A 230 4.62 14.15 0.65
C ASN A 230 4.38 15.61 1.01
N LEU A 231 4.82 16.04 2.19
CA LEU A 231 4.72 17.45 2.58
C LEU A 231 5.56 18.33 1.66
N ALA A 232 6.69 17.84 1.16
CA ALA A 232 7.48 18.53 0.13
C ALA A 232 6.69 18.64 -1.19
N LEU A 233 6.12 17.55 -1.68
CA LEU A 233 5.27 17.58 -2.88
C LEU A 233 4.04 18.48 -2.72
N LYS A 234 3.40 18.49 -1.54
CA LYS A 234 2.30 19.42 -1.24
C LYS A 234 2.75 20.87 -1.28
N ASN A 235 3.94 21.18 -0.77
CA ASN A 235 4.50 22.54 -0.84
C ASN A 235 4.76 22.97 -2.30
N ILE A 236 5.11 22.04 -3.19
CA ILE A 236 5.36 22.30 -4.62
C ILE A 236 4.03 22.40 -5.39
N CYS A 237 3.15 21.39 -5.26
CA CYS A 237 1.94 21.26 -6.08
C CYS A 237 0.75 22.10 -5.60
N ALA A 238 0.81 22.63 -4.37
CA ALA A 238 -0.24 23.43 -3.76
C ALA A 238 0.38 24.58 -2.94
N ALA A 239 1.31 25.31 -3.55
CA ALA A 239 1.99 26.43 -2.90
C ALA A 239 0.98 27.49 -2.44
N LYS A 240 1.06 27.89 -1.18
CA LYS A 240 0.18 28.92 -0.58
C LYS A 240 0.89 30.26 -0.52
N ASN A 241 0.20 31.32 -0.97
CA ASN A 241 0.68 32.69 -0.85
C ASN A 241 0.67 33.13 0.63
N THR A 242 1.83 33.05 1.28
CA THR A 242 2.04 33.50 2.65
C THR A 242 3.35 34.25 2.73
N LYS A 243 3.49 35.17 3.69
CA LYS A 243 4.73 35.98 3.87
C LYS A 243 6.03 35.16 4.00
N ARG A 244 5.94 33.87 4.36
CA ARG A 244 7.10 32.97 4.51
C ARG A 244 7.40 32.12 3.27
N ASN A 245 6.47 32.04 2.32
CA ASN A 245 6.56 31.19 1.13
C ASN A 245 6.39 31.99 -0.18
N GLU A 246 6.62 33.31 -0.17
CA GLU A 246 6.39 34.18 -1.32
C GLU A 246 7.19 33.75 -2.55
N ILE A 247 8.47 33.41 -2.37
CA ILE A 247 9.34 32.88 -3.43
C ILE A 247 8.80 31.56 -3.97
N VAL A 248 8.48 30.60 -3.10
CA VAL A 248 7.93 29.29 -3.50
C VAL A 248 6.60 29.46 -4.23
N TYR A 249 5.74 30.37 -3.79
CA TYR A 249 4.48 30.69 -4.45
C TYR A 249 4.72 31.26 -5.85
N ASN A 250 5.55 32.30 -5.98
CA ASN A 250 5.81 32.95 -7.27
C ASN A 250 6.37 31.97 -8.31
N GLU A 251 7.16 30.99 -7.87
CA GLU A 251 7.75 29.99 -8.76
C GLU A 251 6.76 28.84 -9.03
N CYS A 252 6.04 28.33 -8.03
CA CYS A 252 5.26 27.08 -8.13
C CYS A 252 3.75 27.27 -8.39
N TRP A 253 3.21 28.49 -8.31
CA TRP A 253 1.75 28.70 -8.36
C TRP A 253 1.08 28.15 -9.63
N TRP A 254 1.79 28.18 -10.77
CA TRP A 254 1.28 27.67 -12.05
C TRP A 254 1.03 26.15 -12.01
N ILE A 255 1.71 25.40 -11.15
CA ILE A 255 1.48 23.96 -10.95
C ILE A 255 0.10 23.75 -10.33
N THR A 256 -0.28 24.60 -9.38
CA THR A 256 -1.62 24.59 -8.79
C THR A 256 -2.67 24.85 -9.86
N MET A 257 -2.44 25.79 -10.79
CA MET A 257 -3.35 26.02 -11.92
C MET A 257 -3.54 24.77 -12.78
N VAL A 258 -2.44 24.14 -13.22
CA VAL A 258 -2.49 22.92 -14.05
C VAL A 258 -3.22 21.80 -13.31
N SER A 259 -2.96 21.64 -12.02
CA SER A 259 -3.67 20.67 -11.18
C SER A 259 -5.16 20.97 -11.07
N ASP A 260 -5.57 22.22 -10.95
CA ASP A 260 -6.97 22.60 -10.83
C ASP A 260 -7.71 22.50 -12.16
N GLU A 261 -7.06 22.84 -13.28
CA GLU A 261 -7.54 22.58 -14.63
C GLU A 261 -7.78 21.08 -14.88
N ALA A 262 -6.85 20.23 -14.47
CA ALA A 262 -7.02 18.77 -14.54
C ALA A 262 -8.21 18.29 -13.68
N LYS A 263 -8.41 18.85 -12.47
CA LYS A 263 -9.59 18.54 -11.64
C LYS A 263 -10.89 18.99 -12.31
N ILE A 264 -10.91 20.18 -12.92
CA ILE A 264 -12.08 20.69 -13.66
C ILE A 264 -12.45 19.72 -14.78
N ILE A 265 -11.48 19.26 -15.59
CA ILE A 265 -11.72 18.26 -16.63
C ILE A 265 -12.30 16.98 -16.04
N LYS A 266 -11.67 16.46 -14.98
CA LYS A 266 -12.10 15.23 -14.29
C LYS A 266 -13.54 15.35 -13.81
N ASP A 267 -13.84 16.39 -13.05
CA ASP A 267 -15.15 16.62 -12.44
C ASP A 267 -16.21 16.91 -13.51
N PHE A 268 -15.86 17.63 -14.58
CA PHE A 268 -16.76 17.89 -15.70
C PHE A 268 -17.20 16.60 -16.41
N ILE A 269 -16.30 15.64 -16.58
CA ILE A 269 -16.58 14.34 -17.21
C ILE A 269 -17.32 13.42 -16.23
N MET A 270 -16.80 13.27 -15.00
CA MET A 270 -17.28 12.26 -14.05
C MET A 270 -18.63 12.60 -13.41
N ASN A 271 -18.97 13.89 -13.26
CA ASN A 271 -20.21 14.29 -12.59
C ASN A 271 -21.47 14.18 -13.47
N HIS A 272 -21.34 13.80 -14.75
CA HIS A 272 -22.48 13.66 -15.65
C HIS A 272 -22.45 12.33 -16.39
N ALA A 273 -23.47 11.49 -16.18
CA ALA A 273 -23.55 10.13 -16.72
C ALA A 273 -23.30 10.04 -18.24
N MET A 274 -23.90 10.94 -19.03
CA MET A 274 -23.68 10.95 -20.48
C MET A 274 -22.24 11.30 -20.90
N ARG A 275 -21.57 12.21 -20.18
CA ARG A 275 -20.17 12.58 -20.49
C ARG A 275 -19.22 11.46 -20.14
N LEU A 276 -19.50 10.79 -19.02
CA LEU A 276 -18.79 9.59 -18.61
C LEU A 276 -19.00 8.45 -19.63
N ALA A 277 -20.21 8.27 -20.15
CA ALA A 277 -20.49 7.29 -21.20
C ALA A 277 -19.70 7.57 -22.48
N ILE A 278 -19.70 8.84 -22.95
CA ILE A 278 -18.88 9.26 -24.09
C ILE A 278 -17.41 8.99 -23.80
N PHE A 279 -16.89 9.40 -22.64
CA PHE A 279 -15.50 9.15 -22.23
C PHE A 279 -15.10 7.68 -22.31
N ASN A 280 -15.94 6.77 -21.79
CA ASN A 280 -15.68 5.33 -21.79
C ASN A 280 -15.62 4.71 -23.19
N GLU A 281 -16.16 5.35 -24.23
CA GLU A 281 -16.02 4.89 -25.61
C GLU A 281 -14.65 5.20 -26.21
N PHE A 282 -14.02 6.30 -25.78
CA PHE A 282 -12.74 6.76 -26.32
C PHE A 282 -11.54 6.38 -25.43
N VAL A 283 -11.77 6.10 -24.15
CA VAL A 283 -10.72 5.85 -23.17
C VAL A 283 -10.99 4.52 -22.45
N PRO A 284 -10.11 3.51 -22.60
CA PRO A 284 -10.29 2.22 -21.94
C PRO A 284 -9.95 2.25 -20.43
N LEU A 285 -9.23 3.27 -19.98
CA LEU A 285 -8.81 3.44 -18.59
C LEU A 285 -9.72 4.44 -17.86
N LYS A 286 -10.10 4.11 -16.63
CA LYS A 286 -10.91 5.00 -15.80
C LYS A 286 -10.07 6.15 -15.21
N LEU A 287 -10.71 7.30 -15.05
CA LEU A 287 -10.15 8.42 -14.28
C LEU A 287 -10.13 8.06 -12.80
N LEU A 288 -9.01 8.33 -12.13
CA LEU A 288 -8.83 7.99 -10.72
C LEU A 288 -9.48 9.04 -9.81
N LEU A 289 -10.37 8.60 -8.90
CA LEU A 289 -10.71 9.38 -7.71
C LEU A 289 -9.58 9.23 -6.70
N VAL A 290 -8.60 10.13 -6.77
CA VAL A 290 -7.51 10.13 -5.79
C VAL A 290 -8.02 10.72 -4.47
N ALA A 291 -8.05 9.91 -3.42
CA ALA A 291 -8.39 10.39 -2.08
C ALA A 291 -7.42 11.51 -1.63
N GLU A 292 -7.94 12.60 -1.05
CA GLU A 292 -7.14 13.74 -0.56
C GLU A 292 -6.02 13.34 0.42
N THR A 293 -6.17 12.17 1.04
CA THR A 293 -5.26 11.63 2.06
C THR A 293 -4.07 10.86 1.50
N ARG A 294 -3.93 10.68 0.18
CA ARG A 294 -2.84 9.90 -0.41
C ARG A 294 -1.65 10.72 -0.87
N PHE A 295 -0.48 10.09 -0.77
CA PHE A 295 0.79 10.63 -1.21
C PHE A 295 0.77 10.98 -2.70
N ALA A 296 1.33 12.15 -3.04
CA ALA A 296 1.54 12.59 -4.43
C ALA A 296 0.28 12.59 -5.32
N SER A 297 -0.91 12.87 -4.76
CA SER A 297 -2.19 12.73 -5.46
C SER A 297 -2.28 13.49 -6.79
N THR A 298 -1.79 14.72 -6.83
CA THR A 298 -1.69 15.53 -8.05
C THR A 298 -0.83 14.82 -9.11
N ILE A 299 0.32 14.28 -8.72
CA ILE A 299 1.24 13.61 -9.65
C ILE A 299 0.63 12.33 -10.21
N VAL A 300 -0.03 11.53 -9.38
CA VAL A 300 -0.74 10.31 -9.82
C VAL A 300 -1.85 10.65 -10.83
N MET A 301 -2.62 11.71 -10.56
CA MET A 301 -3.67 12.19 -11.46
C MET A 301 -3.05 12.63 -12.80
N LEU A 302 -2.01 13.47 -12.79
CA LEU A 302 -1.35 13.94 -14.00
C LEU A 302 -0.71 12.80 -14.81
N LYS A 303 -0.09 11.80 -14.15
CA LYS A 303 0.40 10.58 -14.82
C LYS A 303 -0.74 9.83 -15.52
N ARG A 304 -1.91 9.68 -14.88
CA ARG A 304 -3.08 9.05 -15.50
C ARG A 304 -3.58 9.86 -16.70
N PHE A 305 -3.65 11.19 -16.59
CA PHE A 305 -4.03 12.08 -17.70
C PHE A 305 -3.09 11.92 -18.90
N LYS A 306 -1.78 11.83 -18.68
CA LYS A 306 -0.79 11.57 -19.75
C LYS A 306 -1.05 10.25 -20.46
N LEU A 307 -1.35 9.18 -19.73
CA LEU A 307 -1.65 7.86 -20.31
C LEU A 307 -2.91 7.87 -21.19
N ILE A 308 -3.90 8.70 -20.87
CA ILE A 308 -5.18 8.77 -21.60
C ILE A 308 -5.27 9.95 -22.57
N LYS A 309 -4.17 10.70 -22.79
CA LYS A 309 -4.11 11.92 -23.60
C LYS A 309 -4.78 11.76 -24.96
N HIS A 310 -4.39 10.73 -25.72
CA HIS A 310 -4.92 10.52 -27.08
C HIS A 310 -6.42 10.23 -27.11
N GLY A 311 -6.93 9.47 -26.13
CA GLY A 311 -8.36 9.20 -26.01
C GLY A 311 -9.16 10.45 -25.64
N LEU A 312 -8.64 11.28 -24.72
CA LEU A 312 -9.24 12.58 -24.37
C LEU A 312 -9.28 13.54 -25.57
N GLN A 313 -8.18 13.64 -26.32
CA GLN A 313 -8.10 14.49 -27.52
C GLN A 313 -9.11 14.04 -28.58
N SER A 314 -9.20 12.73 -28.84
CA SER A 314 -10.16 12.14 -29.78
C SER A 314 -11.61 12.38 -29.34
N MET A 315 -11.88 12.29 -28.04
CA MET A 315 -13.20 12.53 -27.47
C MET A 315 -13.69 13.95 -27.75
N VAL A 316 -12.89 14.98 -27.44
CA VAL A 316 -13.35 16.40 -27.50
C VAL A 316 -13.50 16.97 -28.91
N ILE A 317 -12.94 16.29 -29.92
CA ILE A 317 -13.12 16.60 -31.35
C ILE A 317 -14.24 15.79 -32.00
N SER A 318 -14.77 14.76 -31.32
CA SER A 318 -15.81 13.89 -31.87
C SER A 318 -17.15 14.59 -32.08
N ASP A 319 -17.92 14.10 -33.06
CA ASP A 319 -19.29 14.57 -33.32
C ASP A 319 -20.20 14.31 -32.11
N LYS A 320 -19.99 13.21 -31.38
CA LYS A 320 -20.73 12.89 -30.15
C LYS A 320 -20.52 13.95 -29.07
N TRP A 321 -19.29 14.42 -28.88
CA TRP A 321 -19.01 15.52 -27.97
C TRP A 321 -19.67 16.81 -28.45
N ASN A 322 -19.62 17.12 -29.75
CA ASN A 322 -20.25 18.31 -30.33
C ASN A 322 -21.77 18.32 -30.16
N ALA A 323 -22.43 17.20 -30.42
CA ALA A 323 -23.88 17.05 -30.31
C ALA A 323 -24.39 17.19 -28.87
N TYR A 324 -23.56 16.86 -27.87
CA TYR A 324 -23.93 16.89 -26.46
C TYR A 324 -23.63 18.25 -25.77
N ARG A 325 -22.93 19.18 -26.42
CA ARG A 325 -22.46 20.46 -25.80
C ARG A 325 -23.54 21.40 -25.25
N GLU A 326 -24.82 21.08 -25.39
CA GLU A 326 -25.93 21.98 -25.02
C GLU A 326 -26.00 22.27 -23.49
N ASP A 327 -25.48 21.39 -22.64
CA ASP A 327 -25.37 21.61 -21.19
C ASP A 327 -23.98 22.14 -20.77
N ASN A 328 -23.93 23.32 -20.13
CA ASN A 328 -22.71 23.98 -19.65
C ASN A 328 -21.66 24.26 -20.76
N VAL A 329 -22.14 24.80 -21.90
CA VAL A 329 -21.35 25.14 -23.11
C VAL A 329 -20.02 25.83 -22.78
N GLY A 330 -20.01 26.80 -21.85
CA GLY A 330 -18.81 27.54 -21.47
C GLY A 330 -17.71 26.64 -20.89
N ILE A 331 -18.06 25.78 -19.92
CA ILE A 331 -17.09 24.86 -19.31
C ILE A 331 -16.68 23.78 -20.31
N ALA A 332 -17.61 23.30 -21.15
CA ALA A 332 -17.32 22.33 -22.20
C ALA A 332 -16.27 22.85 -23.20
N GLN A 333 -16.38 24.13 -23.55
CA GLN A 333 -15.43 24.81 -24.44
C GLN A 333 -14.07 24.99 -23.75
N THR A 334 -14.04 25.42 -22.49
CA THR A 334 -12.79 25.50 -21.70
C THR A 334 -12.10 24.14 -21.59
N VAL A 335 -12.84 23.06 -21.31
CA VAL A 335 -12.30 21.68 -21.26
C VAL A 335 -11.69 21.28 -22.60
N LYS A 336 -12.37 21.57 -23.72
CA LYS A 336 -11.84 21.31 -25.07
C LYS A 336 -10.54 22.08 -25.31
N GLU A 337 -10.53 23.38 -25.00
CA GLU A 337 -9.37 24.25 -25.19
C GLU A 337 -8.16 23.75 -24.41
N ILE A 338 -8.33 23.37 -23.15
CA ILE A 338 -7.24 22.81 -22.33
C ILE A 338 -6.73 21.49 -22.91
N ILE A 339 -7.62 20.54 -23.24
CA ILE A 339 -7.23 19.21 -23.75
C ILE A 339 -6.49 19.30 -25.11
N LEU A 340 -6.80 20.29 -25.94
CA LEU A 340 -6.15 20.50 -27.23
C LEU A 340 -4.95 21.46 -27.16
N ASN A 341 -4.60 21.99 -25.98
CA ASN A 341 -3.49 22.92 -25.83
C ASN A 341 -2.17 22.16 -25.61
N ASP A 342 -1.29 22.19 -26.61
CA ASP A 342 0.02 21.53 -26.53
C ASP A 342 0.90 22.11 -25.40
N LEU A 343 0.87 23.43 -25.18
CA LEU A 343 1.62 24.07 -24.08
C LEU A 343 1.13 23.60 -22.70
N TRP A 344 -0.15 23.24 -22.57
CA TRP A 344 -0.67 22.67 -21.33
C TRP A 344 -0.09 21.27 -21.10
N TRP A 345 -0.02 20.45 -22.15
CA TRP A 345 0.60 19.14 -22.06
C TRP A 345 2.11 19.21 -21.80
N ASP A 346 2.82 20.18 -22.39
CA ASP A 346 4.23 20.42 -22.12
C ASP A 346 4.46 20.76 -20.64
N LYS A 347 3.57 21.56 -20.03
CA LYS A 347 3.58 21.82 -18.59
C LYS A 347 3.35 20.55 -17.77
N VAL A 348 2.40 19.70 -18.16
CA VAL A 348 2.17 18.41 -17.51
C VAL A 348 3.41 17.52 -17.60
N ASP A 349 4.03 17.43 -18.77
CA ASP A 349 5.23 16.64 -18.99
C ASP A 349 6.41 17.13 -18.17
N TYR A 350 6.59 18.46 -18.10
CA TYR A 350 7.59 19.07 -17.26
C TYR A 350 7.36 18.76 -15.77
N ILE A 351 6.11 18.90 -15.27
CA ILE A 351 5.77 18.52 -13.88
C ILE A 351 6.16 17.07 -13.59
N LEU A 352 5.77 16.15 -14.48
CA LEU A 352 6.04 14.73 -14.29
C LEU A 352 7.52 14.39 -14.35
N SER A 353 8.28 15.07 -15.22
CA SER A 353 9.73 14.91 -15.34
C SER A 353 10.45 15.32 -14.05
N PHE A 354 10.30 16.58 -13.61
CA PHE A 354 11.08 17.06 -12.46
C PHE A 354 10.60 16.47 -11.12
N THR A 355 9.32 16.08 -11.00
CA THR A 355 8.82 15.39 -9.80
C THR A 355 9.07 13.88 -9.82
N GLY A 356 9.54 13.33 -10.94
CA GLY A 356 9.85 11.91 -11.14
C GLY A 356 10.72 11.34 -10.03
N PRO A 357 11.92 11.90 -9.76
CA PRO A 357 12.82 11.40 -8.72
C PRO A 357 12.20 11.40 -7.31
N ILE A 358 11.39 12.42 -6.97
CA ILE A 358 10.71 12.51 -5.66
C ILE A 358 9.61 11.45 -5.57
N TYR A 359 8.84 11.28 -6.65
CA TYR A 359 7.79 10.29 -6.75
C TYR A 359 8.34 8.85 -6.69
N ASP A 360 9.48 8.60 -7.33
CA ASP A 360 10.14 7.30 -7.31
C ASP A 360 10.71 7.01 -5.93
N MET A 361 11.27 8.01 -5.23
CA MET A 361 11.68 7.83 -3.84
C MET A 361 10.50 7.57 -2.91
N LEU A 362 9.34 8.22 -3.11
CA LEU A 362 8.11 7.89 -2.38
C LEU A 362 7.70 6.44 -2.60
N ARG A 363 7.76 5.96 -3.86
CA ARG A 363 7.48 4.55 -4.19
C ARG A 363 8.50 3.59 -3.55
N LEU A 364 9.79 3.93 -3.57
CA LEU A 364 10.83 3.13 -2.93
C LEU A 364 10.70 3.09 -1.41
N CYS A 365 10.21 4.14 -0.78
CA CYS A 365 9.98 4.14 0.66
C CYS A 365 8.65 3.45 1.04
N ASP A 366 7.73 3.28 0.09
CA ASP A 366 6.46 2.56 0.25
C ASP A 366 6.60 1.05 -0.06
N THR A 367 7.51 0.71 -0.99
CA THR A 367 7.85 -0.65 -1.42
C THR A 367 9.16 -1.15 -0.80
N ASP A 368 9.21 -2.38 -0.32
CA ASP A 368 10.45 -2.97 0.22
C ASP A 368 11.48 -3.35 -0.89
N LYS A 369 11.61 -2.55 -1.98
CA LYS A 369 12.38 -2.88 -3.20
C LYS A 369 13.53 -1.89 -3.49
N GLN A 370 14.53 -2.38 -4.25
CA GLN A 370 15.77 -1.66 -4.56
C GLN A 370 15.65 -0.64 -5.71
N GLU A 371 16.53 0.37 -5.67
CA GLU A 371 16.66 1.49 -6.63
C GLU A 371 16.83 1.03 -8.09
N LYS A 372 16.12 1.71 -9.01
CA LYS A 372 16.51 1.83 -10.42
C LYS A 372 16.60 3.32 -10.76
N LYS A 373 17.57 3.69 -11.58
CA LYS A 373 17.88 5.08 -11.93
C LYS A 373 17.61 5.31 -13.42
N GLU A 374 17.07 6.47 -13.76
CA GLU A 374 17.13 7.09 -15.10
C GLU A 374 17.99 8.37 -15.03
N GLU A 375 18.50 8.81 -16.18
CA GLU A 375 19.47 9.92 -16.33
C GLU A 375 18.79 11.29 -16.25
N ASP A 376 19.47 12.26 -15.63
CA ASP A 376 18.91 13.59 -15.30
C ASP A 376 19.11 14.63 -16.42
N GLU A 377 18.04 15.35 -16.78
CA GLU A 377 18.09 16.70 -17.36
C GLU A 377 18.05 17.75 -16.24
N VAL A 378 18.84 18.84 -16.39
CA VAL A 378 18.89 19.94 -15.40
C VAL A 378 17.73 20.92 -15.65
N SER A 379 16.86 21.06 -14.66
CA SER A 379 15.72 21.98 -14.66
C SER A 379 16.10 23.35 -14.06
N ASP A 380 15.61 24.45 -14.66
CA ASP A 380 15.71 25.82 -14.11
C ASP A 380 15.05 25.95 -12.71
N PHE A 381 14.20 24.99 -12.37
CA PHE A 381 13.45 24.90 -11.11
C PHE A 381 14.21 24.18 -10.00
N TYR A 382 15.40 23.65 -10.31
CA TYR A 382 16.21 22.82 -9.42
C TYR A 382 16.45 23.50 -8.07
N TYR A 383 16.83 24.77 -8.05
CA TYR A 383 17.18 25.46 -6.80
C TYR A 383 16.00 25.64 -5.84
N VAL A 384 14.79 25.92 -6.36
CA VAL A 384 13.57 26.11 -5.55
C VAL A 384 13.12 24.77 -4.96
N VAL A 385 13.07 23.73 -5.79
CA VAL A 385 12.73 22.36 -5.37
C VAL A 385 13.78 21.83 -4.40
N TYR A 386 15.06 22.04 -4.69
CA TYR A 386 16.17 21.69 -3.82
C TYR A 386 16.05 22.39 -2.46
N ALA A 387 15.74 23.69 -2.42
CA ALA A 387 15.54 24.40 -1.16
C ALA A 387 14.35 23.85 -0.35
N ILE A 388 13.23 23.51 -0.99
CA ILE A 388 12.08 22.87 -0.32
C ILE A 388 12.48 21.50 0.22
N LEU A 389 13.20 20.70 -0.57
CA LEU A 389 13.68 19.38 -0.18
C LEU A 389 14.66 19.49 0.99
N ILE A 390 15.62 20.41 0.97
CA ILE A 390 16.57 20.64 2.06
C ILE A 390 15.88 21.15 3.33
N ASP A 391 14.95 22.11 3.25
CA ASP A 391 14.19 22.58 4.42
C ASP A 391 13.38 21.45 5.07
N ARG A 392 12.86 20.51 4.28
CA ARG A 392 12.13 19.34 4.77
C ARG A 392 13.06 18.22 5.23
N TRP A 393 14.18 18.02 4.54
CA TRP A 393 15.19 17.01 4.84
C TRP A 393 15.92 17.34 6.14
N THR A 394 16.36 18.57 6.36
CA THR A 394 16.97 19.01 7.62
C THR A 394 16.06 18.81 8.83
N LYS A 395 14.74 18.83 8.64
CA LYS A 395 13.74 18.55 9.69
C LYS A 395 13.47 17.05 9.90
N SER A 396 13.97 16.19 9.02
CA SER A 396 13.67 14.74 8.97
C SER A 396 14.91 13.84 8.92
N CYS A 397 16.09 14.42 8.73
CA CYS A 397 17.38 13.77 8.75
C CYS A 397 17.69 13.43 10.22
N THR A 398 17.56 12.15 10.57
CA THR A 398 17.89 11.70 11.91
C THR A 398 19.34 11.23 11.95
N PRO A 399 19.98 11.26 13.12
CA PRO A 399 21.27 10.60 13.32
C PRO A 399 21.29 9.17 12.76
N LEU A 400 20.17 8.46 12.89
CA LEU A 400 20.02 7.08 12.46
C LEU A 400 20.05 6.93 10.94
N HIS A 401 19.42 7.85 10.19
CA HIS A 401 19.52 7.90 8.72
C HIS A 401 20.95 8.19 8.27
N CYS A 402 21.66 9.12 8.92
CA CYS A 402 23.07 9.42 8.60
C CYS A 402 24.00 8.25 8.89
N LEU A 403 23.73 7.49 9.96
CA LEU A 403 24.46 6.26 10.24
C LEU A 403 24.16 5.19 9.18
N ALA A 404 22.90 4.98 8.80
CA ALA A 404 22.53 4.03 7.75
C ALA A 404 23.22 4.38 6.42
N HIS A 405 23.22 5.67 6.06
CA HIS A 405 23.95 6.19 4.91
C HIS A 405 25.46 5.94 5.03
N SER A 406 26.05 6.23 6.18
CA SER A 406 27.47 5.96 6.42
C SER A 406 27.84 4.47 6.38
N LEU A 407 26.90 3.56 6.62
CA LEU A 407 27.15 2.12 6.60
C LEU A 407 26.85 1.48 5.24
N ASN A 408 26.31 2.22 4.27
CA ASN A 408 26.02 1.66 2.95
C ASN A 408 27.28 1.68 2.06
N PRO A 409 27.84 0.51 1.68
CA PRO A 409 29.07 0.46 0.88
C PRO A 409 28.93 1.10 -0.50
N ARG A 410 27.72 1.13 -1.08
CA ARG A 410 27.45 1.75 -2.39
C ARG A 410 27.90 3.21 -2.44
N TYR A 411 27.76 3.95 -1.34
CA TYR A 411 28.13 5.37 -1.29
C TYR A 411 29.65 5.62 -1.18
N TYR A 412 30.43 4.55 -1.18
CA TYR A 412 31.90 4.60 -1.26
C TYR A 412 32.41 4.00 -2.58
N SER A 413 31.51 3.60 -3.48
CA SER A 413 31.86 3.06 -4.79
C SER A 413 32.19 4.19 -5.77
N LYS A 414 33.03 3.87 -6.76
CA LYS A 414 33.40 4.80 -7.83
C LYS A 414 32.15 5.24 -8.61
N GLN A 415 31.28 4.28 -8.92
CA GLN A 415 30.03 4.46 -9.66
C GLN A 415 29.10 5.47 -8.99
N TRP A 416 28.94 5.40 -7.66
CA TRP A 416 28.10 6.37 -6.96
C TRP A 416 28.73 7.77 -6.93
N LEU A 417 30.04 7.85 -6.66
CA LEU A 417 30.77 9.09 -6.51
C LEU A 417 30.88 9.88 -7.82
N GLU A 418 31.11 9.19 -8.94
CA GLU A 418 31.17 9.79 -10.27
C GLU A 418 29.79 10.15 -10.82
N GLY A 419 28.73 9.63 -10.21
CA GLY A 419 27.35 9.82 -10.68
C GLY A 419 26.82 11.25 -10.54
N LEU A 420 27.36 12.08 -9.65
CA LEU A 420 27.03 13.52 -9.54
C LEU A 420 28.25 14.31 -9.03
N PRO A 421 28.51 15.53 -9.53
CA PRO A 421 29.75 16.28 -9.26
C PRO A 421 29.95 16.66 -7.79
N ASN A 422 28.89 16.77 -6.99
CA ASN A 422 28.96 17.17 -5.58
C ASN A 422 28.96 16.00 -4.59
N ARG A 423 28.98 14.75 -5.07
CA ARG A 423 28.99 13.59 -4.18
C ARG A 423 30.35 13.39 -3.54
N VAL A 424 30.35 13.26 -2.23
CA VAL A 424 31.52 12.88 -1.44
C VAL A 424 31.20 11.63 -0.66
N PRO A 425 32.18 10.74 -0.41
CA PRO A 425 31.91 9.56 0.39
C PRO A 425 31.49 9.98 1.80
N PRO A 426 30.59 9.25 2.48
CA PRO A 426 29.95 9.69 3.72
C PRO A 426 30.91 10.09 4.86
N HIS A 427 32.13 9.54 4.87
CA HIS A 427 33.16 9.89 5.86
C HIS A 427 33.83 11.25 5.63
N LYS A 428 33.67 11.86 4.45
CA LYS A 428 34.16 13.21 4.10
C LYS A 428 33.08 14.28 4.22
N ASP A 429 31.82 13.89 4.31
CA ASP A 429 30.71 14.81 4.57
C ASP A 429 30.68 15.15 6.07
N VAL A 430 30.72 16.45 6.37
CA VAL A 430 30.80 16.98 7.74
C VAL A 430 29.50 16.77 8.50
N GLU A 431 28.35 16.99 7.86
CA GLU A 431 27.04 16.86 8.50
C GLU A 431 26.73 15.39 8.77
N ILE A 432 26.91 14.54 7.76
CA ILE A 432 26.73 13.09 7.90
C ILE A 432 27.66 12.53 8.98
N SER A 433 28.90 13.00 9.03
CA SER A 433 29.86 12.57 10.05
C SER A 433 29.50 13.01 11.47
N ALA A 434 29.03 14.25 11.64
CA ALA A 434 28.57 14.74 12.93
C ALA A 434 27.37 13.92 13.44
N GLU A 435 26.38 13.67 12.59
CA GLU A 435 25.19 12.90 12.92
C GLU A 435 25.50 11.42 13.18
N ARG A 436 26.37 10.79 12.39
CA ARG A 436 26.88 9.43 12.66
C ARG A 436 27.54 9.34 14.03
N ASN A 437 28.37 10.32 14.39
CA ASN A 437 29.06 10.33 15.68
C ASN A 437 28.08 10.44 16.86
N LYS A 438 26.97 11.18 16.71
CA LYS A 438 25.88 11.19 17.71
C LYS A 438 25.24 9.80 17.86
N CYS A 439 25.07 9.06 16.76
CA CYS A 439 24.62 7.66 16.84
C CYS A 439 25.62 6.77 17.56
N PHE A 440 26.92 6.85 17.27
CA PHE A 440 27.93 6.07 17.97
C PHE A 440 27.99 6.39 19.47
N LEU A 441 27.81 7.66 19.86
CA LEU A 441 27.69 8.05 21.27
C LEU A 441 26.52 7.35 21.97
N LYS A 442 25.41 7.19 21.26
CA LYS A 442 24.19 6.58 21.80
C LYS A 442 24.23 5.06 21.82
N TYR A 443 24.75 4.41 20.78
CA TYR A 443 24.89 2.95 20.73
C TYR A 443 26.00 2.43 21.64
N PHE A 444 27.07 3.21 21.81
CA PHE A 444 28.25 2.84 22.58
C PHE A 444 28.50 3.93 23.64
N PRO A 445 27.83 3.88 24.80
CA PRO A 445 28.04 4.85 25.86
C PRO A 445 29.44 4.72 26.49
N ILE A 446 30.08 3.55 26.36
CA ILE A 446 31.42 3.26 26.87
C ILE A 446 32.48 3.80 25.90
N ALA A 447 33.43 4.60 26.40
CA ALA A 447 34.44 5.27 25.59
C ALA A 447 35.38 4.29 24.86
N GLU A 448 35.73 3.17 25.49
CA GLU A 448 36.59 2.14 24.89
C GLU A 448 35.91 1.46 23.71
N GLU A 449 34.67 0.99 23.87
CA GLU A 449 33.86 0.42 22.78
C GLU A 449 33.68 1.41 21.63
N ARG A 450 33.44 2.69 21.93
CA ARG A 450 33.41 3.75 20.90
C ARG A 450 34.71 3.85 20.14
N ARG A 451 35.85 3.73 20.81
CA ARG A 451 37.15 3.81 20.13
C ARG A 451 37.30 2.63 19.17
N PHE A 452 36.89 1.42 19.58
CA PHE A 452 36.93 0.24 18.72
C PHE A 452 36.02 0.38 17.50
N VAL A 453 34.74 0.77 17.67
CA VAL A 453 33.85 0.93 16.50
C VAL A 453 34.30 2.06 15.57
N ASN A 454 34.92 3.12 16.09
CA ASN A 454 35.51 4.17 15.23
C ASN A 454 36.71 3.65 14.43
N ILE A 455 37.54 2.78 15.02
CA ILE A 455 38.64 2.12 14.29
C ILE A 455 38.09 1.19 13.21
N GLU A 456 37.07 0.40 13.53
CA GLU A 456 36.38 -0.46 12.54
C GLU A 456 35.78 0.37 11.39
N PHE A 457 35.12 1.48 11.73
CA PHE A 457 34.56 2.40 10.74
C PHE A 457 35.65 3.02 9.87
N ALA A 458 36.77 3.46 10.46
CA ALA A 458 37.90 4.00 9.70
C ALA A 458 38.48 2.97 8.72
N ARG A 459 38.60 1.70 9.12
CA ARG A 459 39.05 0.62 8.23
C ARG A 459 38.10 0.42 7.05
N PHE A 460 36.80 0.39 7.31
CA PHE A 460 35.77 0.29 6.28
C PHE A 460 35.80 1.50 5.33
N SER A 461 35.67 2.71 5.87
CA SER A 461 35.55 3.94 5.10
C SER A 461 36.84 4.30 4.34
N GLY A 462 37.98 3.96 4.94
CA GLY A 462 39.31 4.21 4.38
C GLY A 462 39.82 3.09 3.46
N CYS A 463 39.00 2.09 3.14
CA CYS A 463 39.37 0.95 2.29
C CYS A 463 40.67 0.28 2.77
N MET A 464 40.71 -0.15 4.03
CA MET A 464 41.89 -0.77 4.64
C MET A 464 41.70 -2.28 4.82
N ASN A 465 42.80 -3.03 4.78
CA ASN A 465 42.83 -4.47 5.03
C ASN A 465 41.85 -5.24 4.11
N VAL A 466 40.96 -6.07 4.68
CA VAL A 466 39.96 -6.86 3.96
C VAL A 466 39.07 -5.98 3.07
N PHE A 467 38.77 -4.76 3.51
CA PHE A 467 37.94 -3.82 2.77
C PHE A 467 38.64 -3.20 1.55
N ALA A 468 39.97 -3.36 1.44
CA ALA A 468 40.79 -2.90 0.32
C ALA A 468 40.89 -3.95 -0.82
N SER A 469 40.43 -5.18 -0.58
CA SER A 469 40.49 -6.24 -1.59
C SER A 469 39.69 -5.84 -2.84
N PHE A 470 40.14 -6.33 -4.00
CA PHE A 470 39.51 -6.03 -5.29
C PHE A 470 38.02 -6.41 -5.29
N ASP A 471 37.70 -7.63 -4.86
CA ASP A 471 36.32 -8.14 -4.80
C ASP A 471 35.46 -7.28 -3.87
N SER A 472 35.95 -6.94 -2.68
CA SER A 472 35.27 -6.04 -1.74
C SER A 472 34.92 -4.69 -2.37
N LEU A 473 35.84 -4.09 -3.14
CA LEU A 473 35.63 -2.78 -3.76
C LEU A 473 34.64 -2.84 -4.92
N GLN A 474 34.70 -3.87 -5.75
CA GLN A 474 33.77 -4.09 -6.86
C GLN A 474 32.35 -4.35 -6.32
N ASP A 475 32.23 -5.25 -5.35
CA ASP A 475 30.97 -5.67 -4.77
C ASP A 475 30.23 -4.55 -4.02
N ARG A 476 30.89 -3.42 -3.72
CA ARG A 476 30.24 -2.26 -3.10
C ARG A 476 29.05 -1.77 -3.90
N TRP A 477 29.13 -1.84 -5.23
CA TRP A 477 28.05 -1.42 -6.13
C TRP A 477 27.07 -2.56 -6.40
N ASP A 478 27.60 -3.75 -6.69
CA ASP A 478 26.83 -4.87 -7.22
C ASP A 478 26.01 -5.60 -6.15
N LEU A 479 26.54 -5.77 -4.93
CA LEU A 479 25.83 -6.48 -3.87
C LEU A 479 24.82 -5.59 -3.15
N ASP A 480 23.80 -6.25 -2.57
CA ASP A 480 22.99 -5.62 -1.53
C ASP A 480 23.89 -5.23 -0.34
N PRO A 481 23.73 -4.03 0.25
CA PRO A 481 24.57 -3.59 1.36
C PRO A 481 24.68 -4.59 2.52
N LYS A 482 23.60 -5.31 2.85
CA LYS A 482 23.63 -6.32 3.93
C LYS A 482 24.46 -7.54 3.53
N MET A 483 24.31 -8.00 2.29
CA MET A 483 25.10 -9.11 1.75
C MET A 483 26.60 -8.75 1.76
N TRP A 484 26.93 -7.52 1.37
CA TRP A 484 28.30 -7.02 1.43
C TRP A 484 28.86 -7.07 2.86
N TRP A 485 28.09 -6.60 3.85
CA TRP A 485 28.50 -6.67 5.27
C TRP A 485 28.65 -8.11 5.76
N LEU A 486 27.83 -9.06 5.30
CA LEU A 486 27.99 -10.47 5.66
C LEU A 486 29.28 -11.07 5.11
N VAL A 487 29.66 -10.72 3.87
CA VAL A 487 30.85 -11.26 3.20
C VAL A 487 32.14 -10.63 3.74
N TYR A 488 32.19 -9.30 3.85
CA TYR A 488 33.44 -8.57 4.12
C TYR A 488 33.54 -8.00 5.55
N GLY A 489 32.45 -7.97 6.30
CA GLY A 489 32.36 -7.29 7.61
C GLY A 489 32.93 -8.05 8.79
N SER A 490 33.38 -9.29 8.63
CA SER A 490 33.82 -10.16 9.74
C SER A 490 34.97 -9.58 10.59
N SER A 491 35.83 -8.75 9.98
CA SER A 491 36.93 -8.05 10.66
C SER A 491 36.51 -6.78 11.42
N ALA A 492 35.23 -6.42 11.35
CA ALA A 492 34.62 -5.23 11.93
C ALA A 492 33.33 -5.59 12.70
N SER A 493 33.45 -6.41 13.74
CA SER A 493 32.32 -7.06 14.41
C SER A 493 31.29 -6.09 15.02
N LEU A 494 31.72 -4.99 15.66
CA LEU A 494 30.79 -4.03 16.27
C LEU A 494 30.03 -3.27 15.19
N LEU A 495 30.75 -2.87 14.14
CA LEU A 495 30.20 -2.13 13.01
C LEU A 495 29.25 -3.01 12.17
N GLN A 496 29.65 -4.25 11.87
CA GLN A 496 28.86 -5.24 11.15
C GLN A 496 27.54 -5.51 11.88
N ASN A 497 27.58 -5.69 13.21
CA ASN A 497 26.38 -5.91 14.02
C ASN A 497 25.38 -4.76 13.89
N ILE A 498 25.83 -3.51 13.89
CA ILE A 498 24.95 -2.36 13.71
C ILE A 498 24.49 -2.23 12.26
N ALA A 499 25.37 -2.47 11.28
CA ALA A 499 25.01 -2.40 9.87
C ALA A 499 23.90 -3.40 9.51
N LEU A 500 24.01 -4.65 9.97
CA LEU A 500 23.00 -5.68 9.73
C LEU A 500 21.68 -5.37 10.45
N LYS A 501 21.72 -4.71 11.62
CA LYS A 501 20.52 -4.24 12.31
C LYS A 501 19.84 -3.10 11.59
N LEU A 502 20.61 -2.15 11.08
CA LEU A 502 20.10 -0.87 10.61
C LEU A 502 19.69 -0.89 9.13
N LEU A 503 20.48 -1.52 8.27
CA LEU A 503 20.22 -1.55 6.81
C LEU A 503 18.97 -2.38 6.44
N GLY A 504 18.42 -3.15 7.38
CA GLY A 504 17.15 -3.87 7.24
C GLY A 504 15.94 -3.16 7.83
N GLN A 505 16.08 -1.93 8.36
CA GLN A 505 14.98 -1.20 8.96
C GLN A 505 14.26 -0.30 7.94
N PRO A 506 12.94 -0.13 8.06
CA PRO A 506 12.22 0.86 7.27
C PRO A 506 12.58 2.29 7.69
N CYS A 507 12.29 3.24 6.82
CA CYS A 507 12.34 4.68 7.09
C CYS A 507 10.95 5.35 7.08
N SER A 508 9.88 4.56 6.86
CA SER A 508 8.52 5.06 6.68
C SER A 508 7.50 4.32 7.54
N SER A 509 6.38 4.99 7.80
CA SER A 509 5.20 4.40 8.42
C SER A 509 4.20 3.82 7.40
N SER A 510 4.56 3.73 6.12
CA SER A 510 3.61 3.36 5.06
C SER A 510 3.08 1.93 5.15
N CYS A 511 3.81 1.02 5.82
CA CYS A 511 3.27 -0.30 6.14
C CYS A 511 1.98 -0.23 6.97
N CYS A 512 1.85 0.77 7.87
CA CYS A 512 0.62 1.02 8.60
C CYS A 512 -0.49 1.56 7.69
N GLU A 513 -0.13 2.39 6.71
CA GLU A 513 -1.09 2.95 5.75
C GLU A 513 -1.70 1.90 4.83
N ARG A 514 -0.89 0.96 4.35
CA ARG A 514 -1.36 -0.19 3.57
C ARG A 514 -2.35 -1.05 4.34
N ASN A 515 -2.25 -1.10 5.67
CA ASN A 515 -3.22 -1.80 6.50
C ASN A 515 -4.56 -1.06 6.63
N TRP A 516 -4.62 0.25 6.38
CA TRP A 516 -5.89 0.99 6.46
C TRP A 516 -6.86 0.65 5.34
N SER A 517 -6.37 0.37 4.13
CA SER A 517 -7.23 -0.16 3.05
C SER A 517 -7.84 -1.51 3.46
N THR A 518 -7.05 -2.36 4.10
CA THR A 518 -7.50 -3.64 4.68
C THR A 518 -8.55 -3.43 5.77
N TYR A 519 -8.34 -2.50 6.69
CA TYR A 519 -9.34 -2.13 7.71
C TYR A 519 -10.64 -1.65 7.09
N SER A 520 -10.59 -0.80 6.06
CA SER A 520 -11.77 -0.32 5.33
C SER A 520 -12.54 -1.46 4.65
N PHE A 521 -11.81 -2.43 4.06
CA PHE A 521 -12.40 -3.63 3.45
C PHE A 521 -13.08 -4.54 4.48
N ILE A 522 -12.39 -4.84 5.59
CA ILE A 522 -12.86 -5.76 6.63
C ILE A 522 -13.98 -5.13 7.47
N HIS A 523 -13.82 -3.86 7.84
CA HIS A 523 -14.76 -3.06 8.61
C HIS A 523 -15.50 -2.07 7.70
N SER A 524 -16.22 -2.61 6.72
CA SER A 524 -17.04 -1.86 5.78
C SER A 524 -18.48 -1.69 6.26
N MET A 525 -19.25 -0.83 5.59
CA MET A 525 -20.70 -0.67 5.81
C MET A 525 -21.48 -2.00 5.72
N ARG A 526 -20.99 -2.96 4.92
CA ARG A 526 -21.57 -4.31 4.77
C ARG A 526 -21.24 -5.26 5.92
N ARG A 527 -20.16 -4.99 6.68
CA ARG A 527 -19.69 -5.76 7.84
C ARG A 527 -19.71 -4.93 9.13
N ASN A 528 -20.78 -4.16 9.34
CA ASN A 528 -20.90 -3.19 10.43
C ASN A 528 -21.26 -3.77 11.82
N LYS A 529 -21.56 -5.08 11.92
CA LYS A 529 -21.90 -5.77 13.18
C LYS A 529 -20.76 -6.69 13.67
N ILE A 530 -19.54 -6.18 13.68
CA ILE A 530 -18.34 -6.88 14.17
C ILE A 530 -17.83 -6.16 15.43
N THR A 531 -17.48 -6.92 16.46
CA THR A 531 -16.87 -6.37 17.68
C THR A 531 -15.47 -5.84 17.38
N PRO A 532 -14.99 -4.78 18.03
CA PRO A 532 -13.65 -4.23 17.78
C PRO A 532 -12.54 -5.29 17.80
N GLN A 533 -12.54 -6.17 18.82
CA GLN A 533 -11.57 -7.27 18.93
C GLN A 533 -11.60 -8.22 17.72
N ARG A 534 -12.79 -8.51 17.17
CA ARG A 534 -12.92 -9.42 16.03
C ARG A 534 -12.47 -8.74 14.74
N ALA A 535 -12.68 -7.44 14.61
CA ALA A 535 -12.15 -6.67 13.47
C ALA A 535 -10.61 -6.67 13.50
N GLU A 536 -10.02 -6.45 14.68
CA GLU A 536 -8.59 -6.53 14.89
C GLU A 536 -8.05 -7.94 14.56
N ASP A 537 -8.68 -9.01 15.05
CA ASP A 537 -8.26 -10.39 14.76
C ASP A 537 -8.33 -10.71 13.26
N LEU A 538 -9.35 -10.22 12.56
CA LEU A 538 -9.47 -10.39 11.11
C LEU A 538 -8.35 -9.65 10.36
N VAL A 539 -8.00 -8.42 10.78
CA VAL A 539 -6.90 -7.68 10.17
C VAL A 539 -5.57 -8.35 10.49
N TYR A 540 -5.38 -8.82 11.72
CA TYR A 540 -4.20 -9.57 12.12
C TYR A 540 -3.99 -10.79 11.23
N VAL A 541 -5.03 -11.60 11.04
CA VAL A 541 -4.97 -12.78 10.18
C VAL A 541 -4.72 -12.36 8.73
N HIS A 542 -5.49 -11.42 8.21
CA HIS A 542 -5.38 -10.98 6.81
C HIS A 542 -3.98 -10.46 6.47
N THR A 543 -3.46 -9.50 7.24
CA THR A 543 -2.18 -8.85 6.97
C THR A 543 -1.02 -9.82 7.10
N ASN A 544 -0.98 -10.58 8.21
CA ASN A 544 0.16 -11.46 8.47
C ASN A 544 0.17 -12.70 7.58
N LEU A 545 -0.99 -13.19 7.14
CA LEU A 545 -1.07 -14.28 6.17
C LEU A 545 -0.53 -13.84 4.80
N ARG A 546 -0.83 -12.62 4.35
CA ARG A 546 -0.25 -12.05 3.12
C ARG A 546 1.25 -11.84 3.23
N LEU A 547 1.75 -11.37 4.38
CA LEU A 547 3.20 -11.29 4.65
C LEU A 547 3.86 -12.67 4.46
N LEU A 548 3.28 -13.72 5.05
CA LEU A 548 3.80 -15.07 4.94
C LEU A 548 3.73 -15.60 3.50
N SER A 549 2.64 -15.34 2.79
CA SER A 549 2.47 -15.75 1.40
C SER A 549 3.51 -15.09 0.48
N ARG A 550 3.75 -13.78 0.61
CA ARG A 550 4.72 -13.02 -0.20
C ARG A 550 6.16 -13.52 -0.09
N LYS A 551 6.48 -14.27 0.97
CA LYS A 551 7.79 -14.89 1.18
C LYS A 551 7.97 -16.23 0.50
N ASN A 552 6.87 -16.85 0.07
CA ASN A 552 6.93 -18.12 -0.63
C ASN A 552 7.25 -17.87 -2.10
N GLU A 553 8.12 -18.69 -2.70
CA GLU A 553 8.44 -18.58 -4.13
C GLU A 553 7.19 -18.73 -5.03
N SER A 554 6.22 -19.53 -4.58
CA SER A 554 4.95 -19.73 -5.29
C SER A 554 4.14 -18.44 -5.43
N TYR A 555 4.39 -17.42 -4.61
CA TYR A 555 3.71 -16.13 -4.73
C TYR A 555 4.12 -15.38 -6.02
N ASN A 556 5.34 -15.58 -6.51
CA ASN A 556 5.84 -14.91 -7.72
C ASN A 556 5.69 -15.75 -9.00
N LYS A 557 5.17 -16.98 -8.89
CA LYS A 557 5.13 -17.97 -9.98
C LYS A 557 3.73 -18.58 -10.12
N GLY A 558 3.37 -19.06 -11.31
CA GLY A 558 2.12 -19.78 -11.55
C GLY A 558 0.86 -18.91 -11.67
N GLU A 559 -0.31 -19.54 -11.64
CA GLU A 559 -1.61 -18.92 -11.91
C GLU A 559 -2.09 -18.00 -10.76
N THR A 560 -1.72 -18.33 -9.52
CA THR A 560 -2.02 -17.56 -8.30
C THR A 560 -0.94 -16.51 -7.99
N LYS A 561 -0.09 -16.16 -8.96
CA LYS A 561 0.96 -15.15 -8.75
C LYS A 561 0.32 -13.83 -8.30
N MET A 562 0.87 -13.24 -7.24
CA MET A 562 0.46 -11.93 -6.73
C MET A 562 -1.06 -11.82 -6.47
N TRP A 563 -1.66 -12.89 -5.94
CA TRP A 563 -3.11 -13.04 -5.77
C TRP A 563 -3.79 -11.98 -4.89
N ASP A 564 -3.02 -11.27 -4.06
CA ASP A 564 -3.50 -10.22 -3.16
C ASP A 564 -3.45 -8.81 -3.80
N ILE A 565 -2.86 -8.65 -4.99
CA ILE A 565 -2.82 -7.37 -5.71
C ILE A 565 -4.16 -7.14 -6.43
N GLY A 566 -4.79 -6.00 -6.21
CA GLY A 566 -6.06 -5.60 -6.85
C GLY A 566 -7.33 -6.28 -6.31
N GLY A 567 -7.19 -7.28 -5.43
CA GLY A 567 -8.34 -8.04 -4.88
C GLY A 567 -9.15 -7.31 -3.81
N ASP A 568 -8.62 -6.24 -3.22
CA ASP A 568 -9.29 -5.45 -2.18
C ASP A 568 -10.19 -4.35 -2.75
N HIS A 569 -10.15 -4.10 -4.06
CA HIS A 569 -11.12 -3.24 -4.74
C HIS A 569 -12.38 -4.05 -4.94
N PHE A 570 -13.37 -3.75 -4.11
CA PHE A 570 -14.71 -4.25 -4.33
C PHE A 570 -15.26 -3.57 -5.59
N ASP A 571 -15.28 -4.29 -6.71
CA ASP A 571 -15.98 -3.92 -7.93
C ASP A 571 -17.50 -4.00 -7.62
N PRO A 572 -18.20 -2.88 -7.38
CA PRO A 572 -19.64 -2.93 -7.25
C PRO A 572 -20.17 -3.13 -8.66
N LEU A 573 -20.32 -4.40 -9.04
CA LEU A 573 -21.18 -4.94 -10.10
C LEU A 573 -21.59 -3.94 -11.18
N GLU A 574 -21.11 -4.19 -12.40
CA GLU A 574 -21.72 -3.80 -13.66
C GLU A 574 -23.20 -3.37 -13.52
N GLY A 575 -23.43 -2.06 -13.64
CA GLY A 575 -24.77 -1.48 -13.72
C GLY A 575 -25.18 -0.68 -12.48
N ALA A 576 -25.20 0.65 -12.66
CA ALA A 576 -25.78 1.71 -11.81
C ALA A 576 -24.84 2.41 -10.78
N GLU A 577 -24.39 3.60 -11.20
CA GLU A 577 -24.33 4.85 -10.41
C GLU A 577 -23.69 4.83 -8.99
N VAL A 578 -22.54 4.17 -8.79
CA VAL A 578 -21.72 4.44 -7.60
C VAL A 578 -20.27 4.71 -7.97
N LEU A 579 -19.82 5.91 -7.62
CA LEU A 579 -18.47 6.45 -7.81
C LEU A 579 -17.38 5.48 -7.31
N GLU A 580 -16.45 5.11 -8.20
CA GLU A 580 -15.28 4.31 -7.85
C GLU A 580 -14.25 5.13 -7.06
N ILE A 581 -14.24 4.98 -5.74
CA ILE A 581 -13.07 5.35 -4.95
C ILE A 581 -12.04 4.22 -5.14
N ALA A 582 -11.26 4.29 -6.21
CA ALA A 582 -10.17 3.36 -6.43
C ALA A 582 -9.15 3.54 -5.31
N SER A 583 -9.11 2.57 -4.40
CA SER A 583 -8.27 2.64 -3.21
C SER A 583 -6.82 2.22 -3.51
N LEU A 584 -6.29 2.60 -4.67
CA LEU A 584 -4.94 2.28 -5.13
C LEU A 584 -3.81 2.83 -4.23
N SER A 585 -2.99 1.92 -3.67
CA SER A 585 -1.63 2.23 -3.20
C SER A 585 -0.74 2.68 -4.38
N LEU A 586 0.39 3.34 -4.09
CA LEU A 586 1.24 3.98 -5.12
C LEU A 586 1.72 3.02 -6.23
N ASP A 587 1.68 1.71 -5.99
CA ASP A 587 2.14 0.65 -6.92
C ASP A 587 1.09 0.21 -7.94
N GLU A 588 -0.18 0.41 -7.65
CA GLU A 588 -1.26 -0.27 -8.37
C GLU A 588 -1.53 0.23 -9.80
N PRO A 589 -1.33 1.51 -10.17
CA PRO A 589 -1.63 1.96 -11.54
C PRO A 589 -0.78 1.30 -12.63
N ASN A 590 0.48 0.94 -12.34
CA ASN A 590 1.37 0.29 -13.30
C ASN A 590 1.18 -1.23 -13.34
N MET A 591 0.77 -1.85 -12.22
CA MET A 591 0.48 -3.29 -12.14
C MET A 591 -0.89 -3.64 -12.71
N GLU A 592 -1.88 -2.73 -12.60
CA GLU A 592 -3.15 -2.84 -13.32
C GLU A 592 -2.91 -2.95 -14.84
N ALA A 593 -2.05 -2.09 -15.40
CA ALA A 593 -1.75 -2.11 -16.84
C ALA A 593 -1.16 -3.47 -17.31
N MET A 594 -0.37 -4.14 -16.47
CA MET A 594 0.16 -5.49 -16.75
C MET A 594 -0.88 -6.61 -16.60
N LEU A 595 -1.93 -6.42 -15.79
CA LEU A 595 -3.02 -7.39 -15.66
C LEU A 595 -4.03 -7.27 -16.81
N PHE A 596 -4.24 -6.05 -17.33
CA PHE A 596 -5.16 -5.81 -18.45
C PHE A 596 -4.53 -6.08 -19.82
N SER A 597 -3.20 -6.11 -19.96
CA SER A 597 -2.55 -6.56 -21.20
C SER A 597 -2.79 -8.05 -21.45
N ASP A 598 -2.72 -8.88 -20.40
CA ASP A 598 -2.92 -10.33 -20.50
C ASP A 598 -4.38 -10.72 -20.78
N ALA A 599 -5.35 -9.82 -20.51
CA ALA A 599 -6.77 -10.06 -20.76
C ALA A 599 -7.17 -9.91 -22.25
N ASN A 600 -6.36 -9.19 -23.03
CA ASN A 600 -6.64 -8.97 -24.46
C ASN A 600 -6.18 -10.13 -25.37
N ASP A 601 -5.31 -11.02 -24.88
CA ASP A 601 -4.83 -12.17 -25.66
C ASP A 601 -5.80 -13.37 -25.64
N GLY A 602 -6.92 -13.27 -24.92
CA GLY A 602 -7.91 -14.34 -24.77
C GLY A 602 -9.05 -14.36 -25.80
N ILE A 603 -9.20 -13.33 -26.64
CA ILE A 603 -10.26 -13.27 -27.65
C ILE A 603 -9.73 -13.87 -28.94
N ALA A 604 -9.67 -15.20 -28.99
CA ALA A 604 -9.58 -15.90 -30.27
C ALA A 604 -10.88 -15.63 -31.04
N SER A 605 -10.80 -14.85 -32.12
CA SER A 605 -11.87 -14.68 -33.09
C SER A 605 -12.33 -16.06 -33.59
N PRO A 606 -13.64 -16.38 -33.60
CA PRO A 606 -14.11 -17.59 -34.23
C PRO A 606 -13.96 -17.44 -35.74
N GLY A 607 -13.07 -18.24 -36.33
CA GLY A 607 -13.05 -18.52 -37.77
C GLY A 607 -14.12 -19.51 -38.17
#